data_AF-A0A972TSM6-F1
#
_entry.id   AF-A0A972TSM6-F1
#
_cell.length_a   1.000
_cell.length_b   1.000
_cell.length_c   1.000
_cell.angle_alpha   90.00
_cell.angle_beta   90.00
_cell.angle_gamma   90.00
#
_symmetry.space_group_name_H-M   'P 1'
#
loop_
_entity.id
_entity.type
_entity.pdbx_description
1 polymer ?
#
loop_
_entity_poly.entity_id
_entity_poly.type
_entity_poly.pdbx_seq_one_letter_code
_entity_poly.pdbx_strand_id
1 'polypeptide(L)' 'MFKIIHRQAQRQHSQLALLAGDIAGSADSPPTDQQIEVHEELKKELADAEAGLSEMLDKDIAAFNTLLKEKNIPSIITK' A
#
# COMPACT_ATOMS: atom_id res chain seq x y z
N MET A 1 -41.56 0.25 -34.10
CA MET A 1 -40.15 0.58 -34.36
C MET A 1 -39.60 1.65 -33.42
N PHE A 2 -40.25 2.82 -33.27
CA PHE A 2 -39.78 3.93 -32.42
C PHE A 2 -39.59 3.59 -30.92
N LYS A 3 -40.48 2.78 -30.32
CA LYS A 3 -40.38 2.32 -28.92
C LYS A 3 -39.19 1.39 -28.63
N ILE A 4 -38.69 0.67 -29.65
CA ILE A 4 -37.56 -0.26 -29.50
C ILE A 4 -36.25 0.54 -29.43
N ILE A 5 -36.12 1.55 -30.29
CA ILE A 5 -34.95 2.44 -30.33
C ILE A 5 -34.81 3.20 -29.00
N HIS A 6 -35.92 3.75 -28.47
CA HIS A 6 -35.91 4.42 -27.18
C HIS A 6 -35.48 3.50 -26.02
N ARG A 7 -35.92 2.23 -26.02
CA ARG A 7 -35.56 1.26 -24.98
C ARG A 7 -34.09 0.85 -25.05
N GLN A 8 -33.52 0.76 -26.26
CA GLN A 8 -32.09 0.47 -26.45
C GLN A 8 -31.22 1.65 -26.01
N ALA A 9 -31.60 2.89 -26.33
CA ALA A 9 -30.86 4.08 -25.88
C ALA A 9 -30.79 4.20 -24.35
N GLN A 10 -31.90 3.93 -23.65
CA GLN A 10 -31.94 3.94 -22.19
C GLN A 10 -31.04 2.86 -21.57
N ARG A 11 -30.96 1.67 -22.18
CA ARG A 11 -30.10 0.57 -21.72
C ARG A 11 -28.61 0.91 -21.85
N GLN A 12 -28.23 1.54 -22.95
CA GLN A 12 -26.86 2.01 -23.17
C GLN A 12 -26.47 3.07 -22.13
N HIS A 13 -27.36 4.04 -21.88
CA HIS A 13 -27.15 5.05 -20.86
C HIS A 13 -26.96 4.46 -19.46
N SER A 14 -27.81 3.50 -19.06
CA SER A 14 -27.66 2.83 -17.75
C SER A 14 -26.36 2.04 -17.63
N GLN A 15 -25.89 1.42 -18.71
CA GLN A 15 -24.62 0.67 -18.71
C GLN A 15 -23.42 1.61 -18.59
N LEU A 16 -23.44 2.75 -19.28
CA LEU A 16 -22.40 3.77 -19.17
C LEU A 16 -22.39 4.44 -17.80
N ALA A 17 -23.55 4.67 -17.19
CA ALA A 17 -23.64 5.22 -15.84
C ALA A 17 -23.11 4.26 -14.77
N LEU A 18 -23.40 2.96 -14.88
CA LEU A 18 -22.83 1.92 -14.01
C LEU A 18 -21.32 1.85 -14.15
N LEU A 19 -20.83 1.79 -15.40
CA LEU A 19 -19.39 1.76 -15.68
C LEU A 19 -18.69 3.02 -15.15
N ALA A 20 -19.34 4.19 -15.25
CA ALA A 20 -18.80 5.43 -14.69
C ALA A 20 -18.73 5.38 -13.15
N GLY A 21 -19.71 4.78 -12.48
CA GLY A 21 -19.67 4.55 -11.02
C GLY A 21 -18.55 3.60 -10.61
N ASP A 22 -18.40 2.49 -11.33
CA ASP A 22 -17.34 1.51 -11.11
C ASP A 22 -15.94 2.11 -11.34
N ILE A 23 -15.75 2.89 -12.41
CA ILE A 23 -14.47 3.56 -12.73
C ILE A 23 -14.19 4.71 -11.74
N ALA A 24 -15.22 5.43 -11.30
CA ALA A 24 -15.08 6.50 -10.31
C ALA A 24 -14.67 5.97 -8.92
N GLY A 25 -14.56 4.65 -8.75
CA GLY A 25 -14.07 4.03 -7.52
C GLY A 25 -15.04 4.22 -6.35
N SER A 26 -16.33 4.42 -6.62
CA SER A 26 -17.33 4.47 -5.56
C SER A 26 -17.53 3.05 -5.03
N ALA A 27 -16.72 2.66 -4.04
CA ALA A 27 -17.04 1.51 -3.22
C ALA A 27 -18.38 1.78 -2.54
N ASP A 28 -19.26 0.77 -2.45
CA ASP A 28 -20.52 0.86 -1.70
C ASP A 28 -20.30 1.22 -0.21
N SER A 29 -19.05 1.06 0.26
CA SER A 29 -18.59 1.47 1.58
C SER A 29 -17.13 1.92 1.46
N PRO A 30 -16.87 3.18 1.07
CA PRO A 30 -15.51 3.70 1.04
C PRO A 30 -14.95 3.76 2.47
N PRO A 31 -13.62 3.71 2.65
CA PRO A 31 -13.01 3.96 3.95
C PRO A 31 -13.48 5.32 4.51
N THR A 32 -13.72 5.37 5.82
CA THR A 32 -14.02 6.64 6.49
C THR A 32 -12.77 7.52 6.53
N ASP A 33 -12.94 8.83 6.69
CA ASP A 33 -11.82 9.76 6.82
C ASP A 33 -10.85 9.32 7.94
N GLN A 34 -11.39 8.86 9.07
CA GLN A 34 -10.61 8.30 10.18
C GLN A 34 -9.79 7.06 9.77
N GLN A 35 -10.37 6.17 8.96
CA GLN A 35 -9.66 4.98 8.48
C GLN A 35 -8.54 5.37 7.51
N ILE A 36 -8.74 6.40 6.69
CA ILE A 36 -7.71 6.94 5.80
C ILE A 36 -6.58 7.55 6.61
N GLU A 37 -6.89 8.36 7.61
CA GLU A 37 -5.89 8.98 8.50
C GLU A 37 -5.02 7.93 9.21
N VAL A 38 -5.64 6.92 9.82
CA VAL A 38 -4.92 5.82 10.49
C VAL A 38 -4.06 5.03 9.50
N HIS A 39 -4.57 4.80 8.29
CA HIS A 39 -3.81 4.08 7.26
C HIS A 39 -2.56 4.85 6.83
N GLU A 40 -2.62 6.17 6.69
CA GLU A 40 -1.46 6.98 6.36
C GLU A 40 -0.45 7.05 7.52
N GLU A 41 -0.91 7.06 8.77
CA GLU A 41 -0.04 6.95 9.95
C GLU A 41 0.70 5.61 9.98
N LEU A 42 -0.02 4.49 9.82
CA LEU A 42 0.58 3.15 9.81
C LEU A 42 1.58 2.96 8.66
N LYS A 43 1.30 3.52 7.48
CA LYS A 43 2.26 3.51 6.37
C LYS A 43 3.56 4.22 6.72
N LYS A 44 3.46 5.37 7.38
CA LYS A 44 4.63 6.14 7.80
C LYS A 44 5.44 5.36 8.84
N GLU A 45 4.78 4.81 9.86
CA GLU A 45 5.43 3.98 10.86
C GLU A 45 6.14 2.76 10.25
N LEU A 46 5.51 2.11 9.28
CA LEU A 46 6.11 1.00 8.54
C LEU A 46 7.37 1.44 7.80
N ALA A 47 7.32 2.55 7.07
CA ALA A 47 8.46 3.07 6.34
C ALA A 47 9.63 3.45 7.28
N ASP A 48 9.33 4.05 8.43
CA ASP A 48 10.33 4.40 9.44
C ASP A 48 10.97 3.14 10.05
N ALA A 49 10.16 2.10 10.32
CA ALA A 49 10.65 0.82 10.83
C ALA A 49 11.51 0.07 9.81
N GLU A 50 11.11 0.06 8.54
CA GLU A 50 11.88 -0.54 7.45
C GLU A 50 13.23 0.17 7.26
N ALA A 51 13.24 1.50 7.30
CA ALA A 51 14.46 2.30 7.21
C ALA A 51 15.41 2.00 8.39
N GLY A 52 14.88 1.97 9.62
CA GLY A 52 15.67 1.63 10.81
C GLY A 52 16.24 0.22 10.77
N LEU A 53 15.46 -0.75 10.28
CA LEU A 53 15.94 -2.12 10.10
C LEU A 53 17.07 -2.18 9.05
N SER A 54 16.92 -1.52 7.91
CA SER A 54 17.97 -1.45 6.88
C SER A 54 19.24 -0.83 7.43
N GLU A 55 19.13 0.28 8.16
CA GLU A 55 20.29 0.94 8.78
C GLU A 55 21.02 0.02 9.75
N MET A 56 20.29 -0.70 10.60
CA MET A 56 20.89 -1.64 11.55
C MET A 56 21.62 -2.77 10.83
N LEU A 57 21.01 -3.35 9.80
CA LEU A 57 21.59 -4.45 9.03
C LEU A 57 22.85 -4.01 8.26
N ASP A 58 22.80 -2.83 7.63
CA ASP A 58 23.87 -2.36 6.74
C ASP A 58 25.05 -1.73 7.50
N LYS A 59 24.77 -0.99 8.57
CA LYS A 59 25.78 -0.22 9.31
C LYS A 59 26.12 -0.86 10.65
N ASP A 60 25.11 -1.05 11.50
CA ASP A 60 25.36 -1.41 12.89
C ASP A 60 25.91 -2.83 13.02
N ILE A 61 25.39 -3.78 12.25
CA ILE A 61 25.92 -5.15 12.22
C ILE A 61 27.35 -5.18 11.68
N ALA A 62 27.65 -4.39 10.64
CA ALA A 62 29.01 -4.32 10.10
C ALA A 62 30.00 -3.73 11.12
N ALA A 63 29.60 -2.64 11.80
CA ALA A 63 30.40 -2.03 12.86
C ALA A 63 30.59 -3.00 14.04
N PHE A 64 29.52 -3.66 14.48
CA PHE A 64 29.58 -4.63 15.56
C PHE A 64 30.45 -5.84 15.22
N ASN A 65 30.34 -6.37 13.99
CA ASN A 65 31.18 -7.46 13.52
C ASN A 65 32.67 -7.08 13.47
N THR A 66 32.99 -5.81 13.26
CA THR A 66 34.37 -5.31 13.36
C THR A 66 34.87 -5.41 14.80
N LEU A 67 34.07 -5.00 15.78
CA LEU A 67 34.40 -5.11 17.20
C LEU A 67 34.55 -6.57 17.65
N LEU A 68 33.69 -7.48 17.16
CA LEU A 68 33.80 -8.91 17.46
C LEU A 68 35.12 -9.49 16.94
N LYS A 69 35.54 -9.10 15.73
CA LYS A 69 36.83 -9.53 15.16
C LYS A 69 38.02 -9.08 16.00
N GLU A 70 38.01 -7.86 16.52
CA GLU A 70 39.06 -7.37 17.43
C GLU A 70 39.17 -8.21 18.71
N LYS A 71 38.07 -8.83 19.14
CA LYS A 71 38.01 -9.72 20.30
C LYS A 71 38.19 -11.20 19.95
N ASN A 72 38.50 -11.54 18.70
CA ASN A 72 38.55 -12.91 18.18
C ASN A 72 37.24 -13.69 18.39
N ILE A 73 36.09 -13.00 18.34
CA ILE A 73 34.76 -13.60 18.44
C ILE A 73 34.17 -13.74 17.02
N PRO A 74 33.52 -14.86 16.68
CA PRO A 74 32.86 -15.03 15.39
C PRO A 74 31.80 -13.95 15.12
N SER A 75 31.72 -13.50 13.87
CA SER A 75 30.76 -12.49 13.41
C SER A 75 29.32 -13.03 13.33
N ILE A 76 28.36 -12.13 13.49
CA ILE A 76 26.93 -12.39 13.30
C ILE A 76 26.60 -12.30 11.81
N ILE A 77 25.86 -13.29 11.32
CA ILE A 77 25.36 -13.36 9.94
C ILE A 77 23.84 -13.22 9.98
N THR A 78 23.31 -12.24 9.26
CA THR A 78 21.87 -12.03 9.07
C THR A 78 21.41 -12.53 7.70
N LYS A 79 20.10 -12.78 7.57
CA LYS A 79 19.46 -13.40 6.41
C LYS A 79 18.93 -12.37 5.43
#